data_AF-A0A4R7S029-F1
#
_entry.id   AF-A0A4R7S029-F1
#
_cell.length_a   1.000
_cell.length_b   1.000
_cell.length_c   1.000
_cell.angle_alpha   90.00
_cell.angle_beta   90.00
_cell.angle_gamma   90.00
#
_symmetry.space_group_name_H-M   'P 1'
#
loop_
_entity.id
_entity.type
_entity.pdbx_description
1 polymer ?
#
loop_
_entity_poly.entity_id
_entity_poly.type
_entity_poly.pdbx_seq_one_letter_code
_entity_poly.pdbx_strand_id
1 'polypeptide(L)'
;MAVVLTLLVSCGQKKTVQVPTPPPSPKPVVVSEAQIEAELNKALAEDPRDTQAIRNDELADEADDIIAQYPDKNAADLLNTPEVKPSLMKALEKLGQDKALQGKINSTVELAAQMQGLSGEPGSVRLDMDISKYDDQRKSHLLQAVLSEDPKRIVGFLVEEIGEATPELSYGGVERASNGVAIKENQPPAK
;
A
#
# COMPACT_ATOMS: atom_id res chain seq x y z
N MET A 1 24.09 -2.62 -23.05
CA MET A 1 24.79 -3.89 -22.75
C MET A 1 23.90 -4.71 -21.85
N ALA A 2 23.53 -5.90 -22.29
CA ALA A 2 22.67 -6.84 -21.59
C ALA A 2 23.53 -7.76 -20.70
N VAL A 3 23.07 -8.05 -19.49
CA VAL A 3 23.61 -9.16 -18.69
C VAL A 3 22.51 -10.21 -18.57
N VAL A 4 22.68 -11.23 -19.41
CA VAL A 4 21.96 -12.50 -19.41
C VAL A 4 22.54 -13.33 -18.27
N LEU A 5 21.69 -13.85 -17.36
CA LEU A 5 22.10 -14.87 -16.40
C LEU A 5 21.41 -16.20 -16.72
N THR A 6 22.21 -17.11 -17.24
CA THR A 6 21.86 -18.39 -17.85
C THR A 6 21.65 -19.47 -16.79
N LEU A 7 20.55 -20.22 -16.90
CA LEU A 7 20.32 -21.50 -16.22
C LEU A 7 21.21 -22.58 -16.83
N LEU A 8 21.91 -23.37 -16.01
CA LEU A 8 22.47 -24.67 -16.41
C LEU A 8 22.26 -25.72 -15.31
N VAL A 9 21.50 -26.76 -15.70
CA VAL A 9 21.39 -28.07 -15.06
C VAL A 9 22.70 -28.83 -15.29
N SER A 10 23.24 -29.52 -14.28
CA SER A 10 24.03 -30.73 -14.52
C SER A 10 24.12 -31.63 -13.29
N CYS A 11 23.78 -32.90 -13.52
CA CYS A 11 23.90 -34.03 -12.62
C CYS A 11 25.05 -34.91 -13.16
N GLY A 12 26.00 -35.33 -12.33
CA GLY A 12 26.76 -36.58 -12.56
C GLY A 12 28.30 -36.55 -12.68
N GLN A 13 28.93 -37.07 -11.61
CA GLN A 13 30.08 -37.99 -11.54
C GLN A 13 31.57 -37.54 -11.42
N LYS A 14 32.09 -37.87 -10.23
CA LYS A 14 33.34 -38.60 -9.86
C LYS A 14 34.70 -37.89 -9.93
N LYS A 15 35.21 -37.57 -8.73
CA LYS A 15 36.61 -37.78 -8.32
C LYS A 15 36.66 -38.25 -6.86
N THR A 16 37.30 -39.39 -6.63
CA THR A 16 37.66 -39.99 -5.34
C THR A 16 38.87 -39.25 -4.76
N VAL A 17 38.86 -38.77 -3.52
CA VAL A 17 40.05 -38.64 -2.63
C VAL A 17 39.61 -38.43 -1.17
N GLN A 18 40.10 -39.35 -0.32
CA GLN A 18 40.35 -39.31 1.14
C GLN A 18 39.21 -38.99 2.11
N VAL A 19 39.12 -39.83 3.15
CA VAL A 19 38.28 -39.70 4.33
C VAL A 19 39.03 -38.83 5.36
N PRO A 20 38.49 -37.67 5.75
CA PRO A 20 38.73 -37.08 7.06
C PRO A 20 37.46 -37.25 7.90
N THR A 21 37.61 -37.78 9.11
CA THR A 21 36.54 -37.95 10.10
C THR A 21 35.81 -36.61 10.34
N PRO A 22 34.48 -36.52 10.15
CA PRO A 22 33.75 -35.29 10.43
C PRO A 22 33.54 -35.09 11.95
N PRO A 23 33.61 -33.85 12.45
CA PRO A 23 33.14 -33.50 13.80
C PRO A 23 31.63 -33.79 13.92
N PRO A 24 31.11 -34.06 15.14
CA PRO A 24 29.72 -34.45 15.33
C PRO A 24 28.78 -33.36 14.79
N SER A 25 27.95 -33.73 13.81
CA SER A 25 26.87 -32.89 13.28
C SER A 25 25.95 -32.42 14.40
N PRO A 26 25.45 -31.17 14.36
CA PRO A 26 24.40 -30.73 15.27
C PRO A 26 23.18 -31.65 15.08
N LYS A 27 22.69 -32.20 16.18
CA LYS A 27 21.50 -33.05 16.17
C LYS A 27 20.35 -32.28 15.49
N PRO A 28 19.61 -32.90 14.57
CA PRO A 28 18.40 -32.28 14.04
C PRO A 28 17.47 -31.99 15.23
N VAL A 29 16.98 -30.75 15.31
CA VAL A 29 15.91 -30.38 16.24
C VAL A 29 14.70 -31.21 15.82
N VAL A 30 14.43 -32.28 16.56
CA VAL A 30 13.24 -33.09 16.38
C VAL A 30 12.09 -32.27 16.97
N VAL A 31 11.43 -31.49 16.12
CA VAL A 31 10.16 -30.84 16.48
C VAL A 31 9.16 -31.97 16.68
N SER A 32 8.66 -32.13 17.91
CA SER A 32 7.70 -33.20 18.19
C SER A 32 6.33 -32.85 17.59
N GLU A 33 5.55 -33.88 17.21
CA GLU A 33 4.17 -33.67 16.77
C GLU A 33 3.36 -32.88 17.81
N ALA A 34 3.66 -33.06 19.11
CA ALA A 34 3.08 -32.29 20.20
C ALA A 34 3.44 -30.79 20.16
N GLN A 35 4.64 -30.42 19.70
CA GLN A 35 4.99 -29.00 19.48
C GLN A 35 4.22 -28.44 18.29
N ILE A 36 4.12 -29.20 17.19
CA ILE A 36 3.36 -28.79 16.00
C ILE A 36 1.87 -28.61 16.34
N GLU A 37 1.28 -29.53 17.11
CA GLU A 37 -0.12 -29.49 17.52
C GLU A 37 -0.40 -28.37 18.55
N ALA A 38 0.56 -28.05 19.41
CA ALA A 38 0.47 -26.89 20.31
C ALA A 38 0.56 -25.57 19.53
N GLU A 39 1.46 -25.46 18.55
CA GLU A 39 1.58 -24.28 17.68
C GLU A 39 0.32 -24.09 16.82
N LEU A 40 -0.25 -25.17 16.29
CA LEU A 40 -1.50 -25.16 15.52
C LEU A 40 -2.70 -24.77 16.39
N ASN A 41 -2.84 -25.36 17.59
CA ASN A 41 -3.92 -24.99 18.50
C ASN A 41 -3.80 -23.54 18.99
N LYS A 42 -2.57 -23.02 19.14
CA LYS A 42 -2.34 -21.60 19.44
C LYS A 42 -2.73 -20.71 18.24
N ALA A 43 -2.32 -21.08 17.03
CA ALA A 43 -2.68 -20.34 15.81
C ALA A 43 -4.18 -20.40 15.47
N LEU A 44 -4.90 -21.45 15.90
CA LEU A 44 -6.36 -21.54 15.80
C LEU A 44 -7.10 -20.81 16.93
N ALA A 45 -6.44 -20.55 18.06
CA ALA A 45 -7.01 -19.81 19.18
C ALA A 45 -6.92 -18.29 18.99
N GLU A 46 -5.96 -17.80 18.21
CA GLU A 46 -5.84 -16.39 17.82
C GLU A 46 -6.70 -16.12 16.58
N ASP A 47 -7.79 -15.35 16.72
CA ASP A 47 -8.58 -14.93 15.56
C ASP A 47 -7.77 -13.89 14.74
N PRO A 48 -7.43 -14.16 13.48
CA PRO A 48 -6.68 -13.21 12.65
C PRO A 48 -7.35 -11.83 12.52
N ARG A 49 -8.68 -11.78 12.74
CA ARG A 49 -9.47 -10.54 12.73
C ARG A 49 -9.18 -9.68 13.96
N ASP A 50 -8.93 -10.28 15.12
CA ASP A 50 -8.58 -9.55 16.34
C ASP A 50 -7.21 -8.88 16.17
N THR A 51 -6.24 -9.59 15.59
CA THR A 51 -4.92 -9.03 15.28
C THR A 51 -4.96 -7.92 14.21
N GLN A 52 -5.95 -7.94 13.32
CA GLN A 52 -6.15 -6.88 12.34
C GLN A 52 -6.85 -5.66 12.94
N ALA A 53 -7.83 -5.87 13.81
CA ALA A 53 -8.50 -4.80 14.55
C ALA A 53 -7.52 -4.05 15.46
N ILE A 54 -6.72 -4.77 16.25
CA ILE A 54 -5.69 -4.18 17.12
C ILE A 54 -4.72 -3.30 16.33
N ARG A 55 -4.23 -3.79 15.18
CA ARG A 55 -3.34 -2.99 14.32
C ARG A 55 -4.01 -1.77 13.72
N ASN A 56 -5.32 -1.80 13.50
CA ASN A 56 -6.04 -0.63 13.01
C ASN A 56 -6.20 0.41 14.10
N ASP A 57 -6.53 -0.03 15.32
CA ASP A 57 -6.65 0.85 16.47
C ASP A 57 -5.29 1.51 16.80
N GLU A 58 -4.20 0.74 16.78
CA GLU A 58 -2.84 1.27 16.96
C GLU A 58 -2.46 2.32 15.90
N LEU A 59 -2.81 2.09 14.63
CA LEU A 59 -2.56 3.06 13.56
C LEU A 59 -3.42 4.32 13.70
N ALA A 60 -4.65 4.17 14.20
CA ALA A 60 -5.54 5.30 14.45
C ALA A 60 -5.02 6.16 15.61
N ASP A 61 -4.62 5.52 16.71
CA ASP A 61 -4.00 6.20 17.85
C ASP A 61 -2.72 6.94 17.42
N GLU A 62 -1.85 6.30 16.63
CA GLU A 62 -0.63 6.93 16.11
C GLU A 62 -0.93 8.12 15.19
N ALA A 63 -1.94 7.99 14.32
CA ALA A 63 -2.35 9.08 13.44
C ALA A 63 -2.90 10.27 14.23
N ASP A 64 -3.73 10.01 15.24
CA ASP A 64 -4.33 11.04 16.08
C ASP A 64 -3.28 11.74 16.96
N ASP A 65 -2.30 10.99 17.49
CA ASP A 65 -1.14 11.54 18.21
C ASP A 65 -0.33 12.50 17.33
N ILE A 66 -0.08 12.13 16.06
CA ILE A 66 0.63 12.99 15.10
C ILE A 66 -0.18 14.25 14.81
N ILE A 67 -1.50 14.14 14.61
CA ILE A 67 -2.37 15.31 14.40
C ILE A 67 -2.34 16.23 15.62
N ALA A 68 -2.41 15.67 16.82
CA ALA A 68 -2.35 16.43 18.07
C ALA A 68 -0.99 17.12 18.29
N GLN A 69 0.10 16.50 17.83
CA GLN A 69 1.44 17.09 17.88
C GLN A 69 1.61 18.28 16.93
N TYR A 70 0.83 18.31 15.84
CA TYR A 70 0.93 19.32 14.78
C TYR A 70 -0.45 19.95 14.44
N PRO A 71 -1.11 20.65 15.39
CA PRO A 71 -2.50 21.08 15.23
C PRO A 71 -2.72 22.11 14.11
N ASP A 72 -1.69 22.91 13.79
CA ASP A 72 -1.77 23.94 12.75
C ASP A 72 -1.40 23.40 11.34
N LYS A 73 -1.03 22.12 11.23
CA LYS A 73 -0.62 21.52 9.96
C LYS A 73 -1.81 20.92 9.22
N ASN A 74 -1.84 21.15 7.90
CA ASN A 74 -2.76 20.43 7.02
C ASN A 74 -2.20 19.04 6.66
N ALA A 75 -2.98 18.22 5.96
CA ALA A 75 -2.58 16.87 5.59
C ALA A 75 -1.28 16.82 4.76
N ALA A 76 -1.08 17.77 3.83
CA ALA A 76 0.14 17.81 3.02
C ALA A 76 1.39 18.12 3.86
N ASP A 77 1.26 18.99 4.87
CA ASP A 77 2.33 19.28 5.82
C ASP A 77 2.62 18.08 6.72
N LEU A 78 1.58 17.35 7.15
CA LEU A 78 1.70 16.13 7.95
C LEU A 78 2.41 15.00 7.19
N LEU A 79 2.13 14.81 5.91
CA LEU A 79 2.83 13.83 5.06
C LEU A 79 4.35 14.08 4.94
N ASN A 80 4.80 15.30 5.24
CA ASN A 80 6.19 15.71 5.17
C ASN A 80 6.90 15.74 6.53
N THR A 81 6.22 15.37 7.62
CA THR A 81 6.84 15.29 8.95
C THR A 81 7.83 14.13 9.03
N PRO A 82 8.82 14.18 9.94
CA PRO A 82 9.83 13.13 10.07
C PRO A 82 9.23 11.77 10.46
N GLU A 83 8.09 11.74 11.13
CA GLU A 83 7.37 10.53 11.56
C GLU A 83 6.69 9.84 10.36
N VAL A 84 6.08 10.61 9.46
CA VAL A 84 5.21 10.08 8.38
C VAL A 84 5.97 9.89 7.06
N LYS A 85 6.89 10.81 6.73
CA LYS A 85 7.57 10.85 5.44
C LYS A 85 8.31 9.55 5.09
N PRO A 86 9.03 8.86 6.01
CA PRO A 86 9.68 7.59 5.71
C PRO A 86 8.69 6.50 5.30
N SER A 87 7.58 6.37 6.03
CA SER A 87 6.52 5.42 5.74
C SER A 87 5.85 5.71 4.40
N LEU A 88 5.60 6.98 4.09
CA LEU A 88 5.10 7.42 2.78
C LEU A 88 6.03 6.98 1.64
N MET A 89 7.33 7.27 1.74
CA MET A 89 8.28 6.90 0.69
C MET A 89 8.32 5.39 0.47
N LYS A 90 8.33 4.61 1.55
CA LYS A 90 8.33 3.15 1.50
C LYS A 90 7.03 2.60 0.90
N ALA A 91 5.89 3.18 1.24
CA ALA A 91 4.60 2.78 0.69
C ALA A 91 4.49 3.11 -0.81
N LEU A 92 4.97 4.29 -1.23
CA LEU A 92 5.02 4.70 -2.63
C LEU A 92 5.99 3.83 -3.44
N GLU A 93 7.13 3.44 -2.87
CA GLU A 93 8.06 2.50 -3.49
C GLU A 93 7.40 1.14 -3.74
N LYS A 94 6.74 0.56 -2.72
CA LYS A 94 5.98 -0.70 -2.87
C LYS A 94 4.86 -0.56 -3.90
N LEU A 95 4.11 0.54 -3.88
CA LEU A 95 3.06 0.82 -4.87
C LEU A 95 3.63 0.92 -6.28
N GLY A 96 4.80 1.53 -6.45
CA GLY A 96 5.52 1.63 -7.73
C GLY A 96 5.94 0.27 -8.32
N GLN A 97 6.10 -0.74 -7.48
CA GLN A 97 6.42 -2.12 -7.88
C GLN A 97 5.17 -2.96 -8.19
N ASP A 98 4.00 -2.60 -7.63
CA ASP A 98 2.74 -3.32 -7.84
C ASP A 98 1.94 -2.75 -9.03
N LYS A 99 2.08 -3.39 -10.19
CA LYS A 99 1.36 -3.00 -11.41
C LYS A 99 -0.15 -3.24 -11.33
N ALA A 100 -0.60 -4.22 -10.55
CA ALA A 100 -2.03 -4.49 -10.40
C ALA A 100 -2.71 -3.37 -9.60
N LEU A 101 -2.07 -2.90 -8.54
CA LEU A 101 -2.55 -1.77 -7.75
C LEU A 101 -2.51 -0.45 -8.52
N GLN A 102 -1.45 -0.20 -9.30
CA GLN A 102 -1.42 0.94 -10.22
C GLN A 102 -2.57 0.89 -11.24
N GLY A 103 -2.82 -0.28 -11.82
CA GLY A 103 -3.94 -0.50 -12.74
C GLY A 103 -5.29 -0.21 -12.09
N LYS A 104 -5.47 -0.61 -10.82
CA LYS A 104 -6.70 -0.34 -10.07
C LYS A 104 -6.95 1.16 -9.88
N ILE A 105 -5.92 1.94 -9.50
CA ILE A 105 -6.06 3.41 -9.38
C ILE A 105 -6.51 3.99 -10.72
N ASN A 106 -5.80 3.66 -11.80
CA ASN A 106 -6.09 4.20 -13.13
C ASN A 106 -7.52 3.86 -13.58
N SER A 107 -7.94 2.60 -13.44
CA SER A 107 -9.30 2.19 -13.81
C SER A 107 -10.37 2.86 -12.97
N THR A 108 -10.12 3.13 -11.68
CA THR A 108 -11.06 3.88 -10.84
C THR A 108 -11.18 5.33 -11.29
N VAL A 109 -10.07 5.98 -11.64
CA VAL A 109 -10.06 7.35 -12.17
C VAL A 109 -10.75 7.42 -13.54
N GLU A 110 -10.46 6.48 -14.44
CA GLU A 110 -11.08 6.36 -15.76
C GLU A 110 -12.60 6.15 -15.65
N LEU A 111 -13.04 5.28 -14.74
CA LEU A 111 -14.47 5.05 -14.50
C LEU A 111 -15.16 6.32 -14.01
N ALA A 112 -14.59 6.99 -13.02
CA ALA A 112 -15.17 8.22 -12.50
C ALA A 112 -15.17 9.35 -13.54
N ALA A 113 -14.16 9.41 -14.42
CA ALA A 113 -14.13 10.30 -15.57
C ALA A 113 -15.26 10.02 -16.58
N GLN A 114 -15.47 8.75 -16.93
CA GLN A 114 -16.57 8.33 -17.81
C GLN A 114 -17.93 8.72 -17.22
N MET A 115 -18.10 8.58 -15.89
CA MET A 115 -19.32 9.00 -15.21
C MET A 115 -19.52 10.53 -15.24
N GLN A 116 -18.45 11.31 -15.32
CA GLN A 116 -18.49 12.76 -15.52
C GLN A 116 -18.69 13.17 -16.99
N GLY A 117 -18.65 12.22 -17.93
CA GLY A 117 -18.72 12.48 -19.38
C GLY A 117 -17.39 12.91 -20.00
N LEU A 118 -16.27 12.74 -19.28
CA LEU A 118 -14.92 12.95 -19.81
C LEU A 118 -14.44 11.71 -20.59
N SER A 119 -13.33 11.86 -21.32
CA SER A 119 -12.66 10.72 -21.94
C SER A 119 -12.22 9.71 -20.88
N GLY A 120 -12.56 8.45 -21.10
CA GLY A 120 -12.11 7.32 -20.28
C GLY A 120 -10.92 6.58 -20.89
N GLU A 121 -10.25 7.15 -21.89
CA GLU A 121 -9.07 6.52 -22.48
C GLU A 121 -7.90 6.53 -21.46
N PRO A 122 -7.10 5.45 -21.39
CA PRO A 122 -5.98 5.41 -20.46
C PRO A 122 -5.03 6.59 -20.60
N GLY A 123 -4.82 7.30 -19.49
CA GLY A 123 -3.95 8.47 -19.43
C GLY A 123 -4.55 9.77 -20.00
N SER A 124 -5.82 9.78 -20.42
CA SER A 124 -6.52 11.01 -20.86
C SER A 124 -6.91 11.92 -19.69
N VAL A 125 -7.02 11.37 -18.48
CA VAL A 125 -7.39 12.08 -17.26
C VAL A 125 -6.42 11.78 -16.13
N ARG A 126 -6.45 12.62 -15.09
CA ARG A 126 -5.71 12.43 -13.85
C ARG A 126 -6.58 12.75 -12.64
N LEU A 127 -6.26 12.07 -11.54
CA LEU A 127 -6.75 12.41 -10.21
C LEU A 127 -6.00 13.65 -9.69
N ASP A 128 -6.74 14.61 -9.17
CA ASP A 128 -6.21 15.80 -8.51
C ASP A 128 -6.86 15.95 -7.12
N MET A 129 -6.09 15.72 -6.06
CA MET A 129 -6.56 15.77 -4.67
C MET A 129 -6.04 17.01 -3.96
N ASP A 130 -6.94 17.88 -3.54
CA ASP A 130 -6.63 18.99 -2.64
C ASP A 130 -6.82 18.55 -1.19
N ILE A 131 -5.74 18.02 -0.61
CA ILE A 131 -5.73 17.53 0.78
C ILE A 131 -5.50 18.66 1.81
N SER A 132 -5.33 19.91 1.37
CA SER A 132 -5.04 21.03 2.28
C SER A 132 -6.19 21.37 3.22
N LYS A 133 -7.42 20.98 2.86
CA LYS A 133 -8.66 21.26 3.58
C LYS A 133 -9.25 20.05 4.31
N TYR A 134 -8.49 18.95 4.40
CA TYR A 134 -8.95 17.78 5.14
C TYR A 134 -9.24 18.15 6.61
N ASP A 135 -10.40 17.70 7.08
CA ASP A 135 -10.71 17.68 8.50
C ASP A 135 -9.85 16.63 9.22
N ASP A 136 -9.91 16.62 10.55
CA ASP A 136 -9.06 15.73 11.35
C ASP A 136 -9.39 14.25 11.11
N GLN A 137 -10.64 13.92 10.79
CA GLN A 137 -11.03 12.56 10.43
C GLN A 137 -10.34 12.09 9.14
N ARG A 138 -10.38 12.90 8.07
CA ARG A 138 -9.71 12.58 6.81
C ARG A 138 -8.19 12.60 6.94
N LYS A 139 -7.64 13.52 7.74
CA LYS A 139 -6.20 13.51 8.08
C LYS A 139 -5.83 12.18 8.73
N SER A 140 -6.59 11.74 9.73
CA SER A 140 -6.33 10.49 10.45
C SER A 140 -6.39 9.29 9.51
N HIS A 141 -7.43 9.18 8.69
CA HIS A 141 -7.56 8.11 7.69
C HIS A 141 -6.40 8.09 6.68
N LEU A 142 -5.99 9.24 6.15
CA LEU A 142 -4.84 9.35 5.25
C LEU A 142 -3.56 8.89 5.94
N LEU A 143 -3.33 9.34 7.18
CA LEU A 143 -2.15 8.97 7.96
C LEU A 143 -2.13 7.48 8.25
N GLN A 144 -3.25 6.88 8.67
CA GLN A 144 -3.36 5.43 8.88
C GLN A 144 -3.00 4.64 7.62
N ALA A 145 -3.44 5.09 6.44
CA ALA A 145 -3.13 4.44 5.17
C ALA A 145 -1.64 4.53 4.81
N VAL A 146 -0.97 5.62 5.19
CA VAL A 146 0.45 5.86 4.92
C VAL A 146 1.35 5.16 5.93
N LEU A 147 1.03 5.27 7.23
CA LEU A 147 1.78 4.70 8.35
C LEU A 147 1.76 3.17 8.33
N SER A 148 0.70 2.56 7.79
CA SER A 148 0.65 1.10 7.60
C SER A 148 1.70 0.58 6.61
N GLU A 149 2.29 1.47 5.80
CA GLU A 149 3.20 1.17 4.70
C GLU A 149 2.67 0.13 3.69
N ASP A 150 1.36 -0.08 3.65
CA ASP A 150 0.71 -1.10 2.83
C ASP A 150 0.13 -0.41 1.59
N PRO A 151 0.66 -0.69 0.39
CA PRO A 151 0.15 -0.04 -0.83
C PRO A 151 -1.33 -0.32 -1.06
N LYS A 152 -1.89 -1.43 -0.54
CA LYS A 152 -3.33 -1.71 -0.65
C LYS A 152 -4.18 -0.74 0.14
N ARG A 153 -3.70 -0.28 1.31
CA ARG A 153 -4.39 0.71 2.14
C ARG A 153 -4.37 2.09 1.51
N ILE A 154 -3.25 2.49 0.91
CA ILE A 154 -3.18 3.72 0.10
C ILE A 154 -4.18 3.65 -1.06
N VAL A 155 -4.20 2.55 -1.82
CA VAL A 155 -5.18 2.41 -2.91
C VAL A 155 -6.61 2.37 -2.39
N GLY A 156 -6.87 1.72 -1.26
CA GLY A 156 -8.17 1.70 -0.59
C GLY A 156 -8.66 3.12 -0.30
N PHE A 157 -7.83 3.91 0.38
CA PHE A 157 -8.08 5.32 0.66
C PHE A 157 -8.39 6.13 -0.61
N LEU A 158 -7.55 6.01 -1.66
CA LEU A 158 -7.78 6.72 -2.92
C LEU A 158 -9.10 6.34 -3.59
N VAL A 159 -9.44 5.05 -3.60
CA VAL A 159 -10.70 4.56 -4.20
C VAL A 159 -11.91 5.05 -3.42
N GLU A 160 -11.84 5.11 -2.09
CA GLU A 160 -12.88 5.66 -1.24
C GLU A 160 -13.08 7.16 -1.51
N GLU A 161 -12.01 7.94 -1.55
CA GLU A 161 -12.06 9.38 -1.84
C GLU A 161 -12.66 9.66 -3.22
N ILE A 162 -12.27 8.89 -4.25
CA ILE A 162 -12.87 9.01 -5.59
C ILE A 162 -14.35 8.62 -5.57
N GLY A 163 -14.69 7.51 -4.88
CA GLY A 163 -16.06 7.00 -4.80
C GLY A 163 -17.01 7.98 -4.13
N GLU A 164 -16.57 8.63 -3.04
CA GLU A 164 -17.33 9.66 -2.34
C GLU A 164 -17.49 10.92 -3.19
N ALA A 165 -16.47 11.31 -3.96
CA ALA A 165 -16.52 12.48 -4.83
C ALA A 165 -17.39 12.29 -6.08
N THR A 166 -17.48 11.06 -6.58
CA THR A 166 -18.07 10.73 -7.88
C THR A 166 -19.49 11.29 -8.06
N PRO A 167 -20.42 11.17 -7.09
CA PRO A 167 -21.76 11.72 -7.23
C PRO A 167 -21.79 13.25 -7.39
N GLU A 168 -20.95 13.97 -6.64
CA GLU A 168 -20.85 15.43 -6.75
C GLU A 168 -20.28 15.83 -8.12
N LEU A 169 -19.19 15.18 -8.56
CA LEU A 169 -18.53 15.47 -9.83
C LEU A 169 -19.42 15.19 -11.05
N SER A 170 -20.18 14.08 -11.02
CA SER A 170 -21.01 13.62 -12.14
C SER A 170 -22.41 14.24 -12.17
N TYR A 171 -23.13 14.23 -11.05
CA TYR A 171 -24.52 14.71 -10.98
C TYR A 171 -24.62 16.13 -10.44
N GLY A 172 -23.74 16.51 -9.50
CA GLY A 172 -23.64 17.88 -9.02
C GLY A 172 -23.00 18.82 -10.03
N GLY A 173 -22.23 18.29 -11.00
CA GLY A 173 -21.56 19.05 -12.04
C GLY A 173 -20.47 19.99 -11.52
N VAL A 174 -19.96 19.73 -10.31
CA VAL A 174 -18.90 20.54 -9.71
C VAL A 174 -17.54 20.15 -10.28
N GLU A 175 -16.63 21.11 -10.41
CA GLU A 175 -15.25 20.85 -10.88
C GLU A 175 -14.44 20.05 -9.84
N ARG A 176 -14.71 20.30 -8.54
CA ARG A 176 -14.09 19.62 -7.40
C ARG A 176 -15.16 19.32 -6.36
N ALA A 177 -15.18 18.09 -5.88
CA ALA A 177 -16.08 17.65 -4.83
C ALA A 177 -15.73 18.27 -3.47
N SER A 178 -16.68 18.22 -2.53
CA SER A 178 -16.52 18.74 -1.18
C SER A 178 -15.32 18.13 -0.43
N ASN A 179 -14.99 16.88 -0.71
CA ASN A 179 -13.81 16.20 -0.19
C ASN A 179 -12.49 16.60 -0.84
N GLY A 180 -12.49 17.58 -1.73
CA GLY A 180 -11.27 18.06 -2.37
C GLY A 180 -10.80 17.18 -3.54
N VAL A 181 -11.55 16.18 -3.99
CA VAL A 181 -11.20 15.39 -5.19
C VAL A 181 -11.71 16.06 -6.46
N ALA A 182 -10.88 16.06 -7.50
CA ALA A 182 -11.23 16.43 -8.86
C ALA A 182 -10.64 15.44 -9.86
N ILE A 183 -11.30 15.30 -11.01
CA ILE A 183 -10.79 14.55 -12.16
C ILE A 183 -10.56 15.57 -13.28
N LYS A 184 -9.33 15.61 -13.79
CA LYS A 184 -8.91 16.62 -14.78
C LYS A 184 -8.41 15.95 -16.04
N GLU A 185 -8.76 16.50 -17.19
CA GLU A 185 -8.13 16.11 -18.45
C GLU A 185 -6.63 16.42 -18.42
N ASN A 186 -5.83 15.48 -18.92
CA ASN A 186 -4.43 15.72 -19.17
C ASN A 186 -4.30 16.58 -20.41
N GLN A 187 -3.63 17.73 -20.28
CA GLN A 187 -3.30 18.54 -21.45
C GLN A 187 -2.39 17.74 -22.38
N PRO A 188 -2.61 17.80 -23.70
CA PRO A 188 -1.70 17.21 -24.66
C PRO A 188 -0.30 17.83 -24.47
N PRO A 189 0.78 17.05 -24.64
CA PRO A 189 2.14 17.56 -24.46
C PRO A 189 2.35 18.80 -25.33
N ALA A 190 2.86 19.87 -24.71
CA ALA A 190 3.24 21.08 -25.43
C ALA A 190 4.30 20.71 -26.49
N LYS A 191 4.05 21.11 -27.74
CA LYS A 191 4.93 20.87 -28.88
C LYS A 191 6.21 21.71 -28.81
#